data_AF-A0A931SMH1-F1
#
_entry.id   AF-A0A931SMH1-F1
#
_cell.length_a   1.000
_cell.length_b   1.000
_cell.length_c   1.000
_cell.angle_alpha   90.00
_cell.angle_beta   90.00
_cell.angle_gamma   90.00
#
_symmetry.space_group_name_H-M   'P 1'
#
loop_
_entity.id
_entity.type
_entity.pdbx_description
1 polymer ?
#
loop_
_entity_poly.entity_id
_entity_poly.type
_entity_poly.pdbx_seq_one_letter_code
_entity_poly.pdbx_strand_id
1 'polypeptide(L)'
;MKLSVGEVLKARQRVFYGWWIVAIGAVVSVFQGGIFYYGFSVFFLPIKRDLGISSAQTSLVFSAARLEGGVLGPVGGWLFDRFGPRPLVFLGGVISGLGLVLLGRTE
;
A
#
# COMPACT_ATOMS: atom_id res chain seq x y z
N MET A 1 3.81 -47.64 -20.51
CA MET A 1 3.08 -46.61 -19.76
C MET A 1 3.28 -45.27 -20.48
N LYS A 2 2.41 -44.93 -21.45
CA LYS A 2 2.55 -43.73 -22.30
C LYS A 2 1.84 -42.58 -21.59
N LEU A 3 2.59 -41.75 -20.87
CA LEU A 3 2.04 -40.49 -20.36
C LEU A 3 1.79 -39.57 -21.56
N SER A 4 0.53 -39.15 -21.73
CA SER A 4 0.10 -38.29 -22.82
C SER A 4 0.72 -36.91 -22.63
N VAL A 5 1.45 -36.43 -23.64
CA VAL A 5 2.08 -35.10 -23.67
C VAL A 5 1.08 -33.98 -23.32
N GLY A 6 -0.21 -34.21 -23.55
CA GLY A 6 -1.29 -33.29 -23.17
C GLY A 6 -1.43 -33.02 -21.66
N GLU A 7 -1.07 -33.96 -20.78
CA GLU A 7 -1.16 -33.75 -19.32
C GLU A 7 0.00 -32.89 -18.80
N VAL A 8 1.18 -33.03 -19.40
CA VAL A 8 2.38 -32.24 -19.06
C VAL A 8 2.19 -30.76 -19.43
N LEU A 9 1.53 -30.48 -20.55
CA LEU A 9 1.25 -29.10 -20.99
C LEU A 9 0.16 -28.41 -20.15
N LYS A 10 -0.83 -29.17 -19.65
CA LYS A 10 -1.94 -28.63 -18.85
C LYS A 10 -1.52 -28.18 -17.45
N ALA A 11 -0.48 -28.81 -16.88
CA ALA A 11 0.11 -28.41 -15.61
C ALA A 11 0.85 -27.05 -15.67
N ARG A 12 1.31 -26.64 -16.86
CA ARG A 12 2.13 -25.44 -17.06
C ARG A 12 1.33 -24.15 -17.26
N GLN A 13 0.01 -24.21 -17.42
CA GLN A 13 -0.85 -23.05 -17.69
C GLN A 13 -1.57 -22.46 -16.48
N ARG A 14 -1.43 -23.04 -15.29
CA ARG A 14 -1.97 -22.39 -14.09
C ARG A 14 -0.97 -21.36 -13.61
N VAL A 15 -1.16 -20.10 -14.04
CA VAL A 15 -0.44 -18.95 -13.48
C VAL A 15 -0.49 -19.07 -11.95
N PHE A 16 0.68 -19.16 -11.33
CA PHE A 16 0.78 -19.37 -9.90
C PHE A 16 0.10 -18.20 -9.19
N TYR A 17 -0.90 -18.48 -8.34
CA TYR A 17 -1.71 -17.47 -7.65
C TYR A 17 -0.87 -16.42 -6.90
N GLY A 18 0.34 -16.78 -6.48
CA GLY A 18 1.31 -15.85 -5.89
C GLY A 18 1.66 -14.65 -6.79
N TRP A 19 1.67 -14.80 -8.11
CA TRP A 19 1.93 -13.68 -9.02
C TRP A 19 0.83 -12.61 -8.98
N TRP A 20 -0.43 -13.00 -8.75
CA TRP A 20 -1.51 -12.03 -8.55
C TRP A 20 -1.34 -11.25 -7.24
N ILE A 21 -0.87 -11.90 -6.17
CA ILE A 21 -0.58 -11.22 -4.90
C ILE A 21 0.56 -10.21 -5.10
N VAL A 22 1.61 -10.58 -5.85
CA VAL A 22 2.72 -9.67 -6.18
C VAL A 22 2.24 -8.48 -7.01
N ALA A 23 1.42 -8.72 -8.04
CA ALA A 23 0.89 -7.65 -8.88
C ALA A 23 0.03 -6.66 -8.09
N ILE A 24 -0.87 -7.16 -7.23
CA ILE A 24 -1.69 -6.31 -6.34
C ILE A 24 -0.80 -5.55 -5.36
N GLY A 25 0.17 -6.22 -4.72
CA GLY A 25 1.13 -5.58 -3.83
C GLY A 25 1.96 -4.50 -4.52
N ALA A 26 2.37 -4.73 -5.77
CA ALA A 26 3.10 -3.76 -6.58
C ALA A 26 2.22 -2.54 -6.87
N VAL A 27 0.97 -2.73 -7.30
CA VAL A 27 0.03 -1.63 -7.54
C VAL A 27 -0.17 -0.83 -6.25
N VAL A 28 -0.48 -1.50 -5.13
CA VAL A 28 -0.65 -0.83 -3.82
C VAL A 28 0.62 -0.05 -3.43
N SER A 29 1.80 -0.63 -3.64
CA SER A 29 3.07 0.04 -3.33
C SER A 29 3.32 1.25 -4.23
N VAL A 30 2.91 1.21 -5.49
CA VAL A 30 3.00 2.34 -6.43
C VAL A 30 2.01 3.44 -6.03
N PHE A 31 0.79 3.10 -5.64
CA PHE A 31 -0.19 4.08 -5.14
C PHE A 31 0.28 4.71 -3.83
N GLN A 32 0.75 3.89 -2.88
CA GLN A 32 1.28 4.39 -1.60
C GLN A 32 2.53 5.24 -1.83
N GLY A 33 3.49 4.75 -2.62
CA GLY A 33 4.71 5.45 -3.01
C GLY A 33 4.41 6.78 -3.72
N GLY A 34 3.64 6.73 -4.80
CA GLY A 34 3.35 7.88 -5.65
C GLY A 34 2.49 8.94 -4.96
N ILE A 35 1.44 8.56 -4.23
CA ILE A 35 0.54 9.53 -3.62
C ILE A 35 1.11 10.08 -2.32
N PHE A 36 1.60 9.22 -1.43
CA PHE A 36 2.05 9.69 -0.11
C PHE A 36 3.45 10.30 -0.13
N TYR A 37 4.39 9.79 -0.95
CA TYR A 37 5.73 10.38 -0.99
C TYR A 37 5.85 11.51 -2.01
N TYR A 38 5.35 11.31 -3.24
CA TYR A 38 5.47 12.33 -4.28
C TYR A 38 4.32 13.34 -4.25
N GLY A 39 3.07 12.89 -4.12
CA GLY A 39 1.91 13.78 -4.10
C GLY A 39 1.95 14.80 -2.96
N PHE A 40 2.42 14.39 -1.78
CA PHE A 40 2.52 15.28 -0.61
C PHE A 40 3.47 16.48 -0.83
N SER A 41 4.53 16.31 -1.61
CA SER A 41 5.49 17.39 -1.92
C SER A 41 4.84 18.55 -2.68
N VAL A 42 3.81 18.28 -3.49
CA VAL A 42 3.04 19.29 -4.23
C VAL A 42 2.20 20.16 -3.29
N PHE A 43 1.69 19.56 -2.21
CA PHE A 43 0.90 20.27 -1.19
C PHE A 43 1.75 21.09 -0.22
N PHE A 44 3.07 20.93 -0.24
CA PHE A 44 3.97 21.63 0.67
C PHE A 44 3.89 23.16 0.53
N LEU A 45 3.87 23.67 -0.71
CA LEU A 45 3.81 25.10 -1.01
C LEU A 45 2.47 25.75 -0.61
N PRO A 46 1.29 25.20 -0.97
CA PRO A 46 0.01 25.76 -0.55
C PRO A 46 -0.21 25.68 0.96
N ILE A 47 0.15 24.57 1.63
CA ILE A 47 0.07 24.45 3.10
C ILE A 47 0.90 25.54 3.79
N LYS A 48 2.12 25.78 3.30
CA LYS A 48 2.98 26.85 3.82
C LYS A 48 2.35 28.23 3.65
N ARG A 49 1.70 28.48 2.51
CA ARG A 49 1.06 29.76 2.21
C ARG A 49 -0.20 30.00 3.04
N ASP A 50 -1.04 28.98 3.19
CA ASP A 50 -2.34 29.10 3.85
C ASP A 50 -2.22 29.12 5.38
N LEU A 51 -1.25 28.39 5.95
CA LEU A 51 -0.97 28.40 7.39
C LEU A 51 0.05 29.47 7.81
N GLY A 52 0.68 30.18 6.85
CA GLY A 52 1.68 31.22 7.12
C GLY A 52 2.94 30.73 7.85
N ILE A 53 3.19 29.41 7.87
CA ILE A 53 4.23 28.75 8.65
C ILE A 53 5.59 28.77 7.93
N SER A 54 6.67 28.79 8.72
CA SER A 54 8.05 28.75 8.24
C SER A 54 8.39 27.39 7.60
N SER A 55 9.31 27.36 6.62
CA SER A 55 9.81 26.09 6.03
C SER A 55 10.32 25.11 7.10
N ALA A 56 10.87 25.61 8.21
CA ALA A 56 11.37 24.77 9.29
C ALA A 56 10.24 24.04 10.04
N GLN A 57 9.09 24.70 10.22
CA GLN A 57 7.93 24.10 10.89
C GLN A 57 7.28 23.03 10.00
N THR A 58 7.16 23.29 8.69
CA THR A 58 6.65 22.30 7.75
C THR A 58 7.55 21.06 7.67
N SER A 59 8.88 21.25 7.70
CA SER A 59 9.84 20.15 7.77
C SER A 59 9.76 19.36 9.08
N LEU A 60 9.44 20.02 10.21
CA LEU A 60 9.20 19.35 11.49
C LEU A 60 7.95 18.47 11.47
N VAL A 61 6.84 18.99 10.94
CA VAL A 61 5.60 18.23 10.77
C VAL A 61 5.83 17.03 9.85
N PHE A 62 6.54 17.22 8.75
CA PHE A 62 6.88 16.13 7.84
C PHE A 62 7.76 15.07 8.52
N SER A 63 8.76 15.51 9.28
CA SER A 63 9.63 14.59 10.04
C SER A 63 8.85 13.78 11.07
N ALA A 64 7.87 14.41 11.75
CA ALA A 64 6.98 13.73 12.69
C ALA A 64 6.08 12.70 12.00
N ALA A 65 5.45 13.07 10.87
CA ALA A 65 4.66 12.13 10.06
C ALA A 65 5.52 10.95 9.55
N ARG A 66 6.79 11.21 9.22
CA ARG A 66 7.72 10.15 8.82
C ARG A 66 8.12 9.25 9.99
N LEU A 67 8.28 9.81 11.18
CA LEU A 67 8.55 9.05 12.40
C LEU A 67 7.39 8.10 12.69
N GLU A 68 6.15 8.58 12.60
CA GLU A 68 4.94 7.78 12.74
C GLU A 68 4.91 6.63 11.73
N GLY A 69 5.13 6.92 10.44
CA GLY A 69 5.22 5.89 9.41
C GLY A 69 6.35 4.88 9.63
N GLY A 70 7.47 5.32 10.22
CA GLY A 70 8.60 4.46 10.60
C GLY A 70 8.28 3.51 11.75
N VAL A 71 7.56 3.99 12.77
CA VAL A 71 7.11 3.17 13.92
C VAL A 71 6.04 2.16 13.50
N LEU A 72 5.18 2.52 12.54
CA LEU A 72 4.20 1.61 11.96
C LEU A 72 4.83 0.46 11.15
N GLY A 73 6.08 0.59 10.71
CA GLY A 73 6.80 -0.45 9.97
C GLY A 73 7.01 -1.74 10.79
N PRO A 74 7.70 -1.69 11.96
CA PRO A 74 7.87 -2.82 12.86
C PRO A 74 6.53 -3.40 13.35
N VAL A 75 5.56 -2.54 13.67
CA VAL A 75 4.22 -2.97 14.11
C VAL A 75 3.51 -3.72 12.99
N GLY A 76 3.56 -3.20 11.76
CA GLY A 76 3.00 -3.84 10.58
C GLY A 76 3.67 -5.18 10.28
N GLY A 77 5.00 -5.23 10.30
CA GLY A 77 5.78 -6.47 10.10
C GLY A 77 5.47 -7.53 11.15
N TRP A 78 5.40 -7.14 12.42
CA TRP A 78 4.99 -8.03 13.52
C TRP A 78 3.57 -8.56 13.33
N LEU A 79 2.66 -7.73 12.83
CA LEU A 79 1.29 -8.14 12.52
C LEU A 79 1.23 -9.12 11.33
N PHE A 80 2.06 -8.91 10.30
CA PHE A 80 2.22 -9.84 9.18
C PHE A 80 2.73 -11.21 9.63
N ASP A 81 3.71 -11.24 10.55
CA ASP A 81 4.28 -12.48 11.09
C ASP A 81 3.31 -13.22 12.02
N ARG A 82 2.47 -12.49 12.77
CA ARG A 82 1.52 -13.06 13.76
C ARG A 82 0.24 -13.61 13.12
N PHE A 83 -0.35 -12.89 12.16
CA PHE A 83 -1.66 -13.23 11.59
C PHE A 83 -1.56 -13.87 10.20
N GLY A 84 -0.36 -13.92 9.63
CA GLY A 84 -0.12 -14.43 8.29
C GLY A 84 -0.56 -13.44 7.19
N PRO A 85 -0.02 -13.59 5.98
CA PRO A 85 -0.23 -12.62 4.90
C PRO A 85 -1.65 -12.62 4.31
N ARG A 86 -2.37 -13.75 4.37
CA ARG A 86 -3.69 -13.89 3.72
C ARG A 86 -4.80 -13.07 4.39
N PRO A 87 -5.00 -13.14 5.73
CA PRO A 87 -6.03 -12.33 6.39
C PRO A 87 -5.70 -10.84 6.33
N LEU A 88 -4.42 -10.48 6.41
CA LEU A 88 -3.99 -9.08 6.41
C LEU A 88 -4.27 -8.37 5.09
N VAL A 89 -4.02 -9.04 3.95
CA VAL A 89 -4.33 -8.49 2.62
C VAL A 89 -5.84 -8.31 2.44
N PHE A 90 -6.65 -9.24 2.93
CA PHE A 90 -8.11 -9.13 2.86
C PHE A 90 -8.63 -7.98 3.73
N LEU A 91 -8.17 -7.89 4.99
CA LEU A 91 -8.49 -6.79 5.89
C LEU A 91 -8.05 -5.43 5.33
N GLY A 92 -6.81 -5.35 4.81
CA GLY A 92 -6.29 -4.13 4.19
C GLY A 92 -7.14 -3.69 3.00
N GLY A 93 -7.49 -4.63 2.10
CA GLY A 93 -8.37 -4.35 0.97
C GLY A 93 -9.76 -3.87 1.39
N VAL A 94 -10.36 -4.51 2.41
CA VAL A 94 -11.67 -4.10 2.95
C VAL A 94 -11.60 -2.72 3.58
N ILE A 95 -10.60 -2.45 4.42
CA ILE A 95 -10.41 -1.16 5.09
C ILE A 95 -10.17 -0.05 4.06
N SER A 96 -9.28 -0.26 3.08
CA SER A 96 -9.03 0.71 2.01
C SER A 96 -10.26 0.94 1.13
N GLY A 97 -11.00 -0.12 0.79
CA GLY A 97 -12.25 0.00 0.04
C GLY A 97 -13.31 0.78 0.79
N LEU A 98 -13.52 0.47 2.08
CA LEU A 98 -14.45 1.20 2.95
C LEU A 98 -14.04 2.66 3.12
N GLY A 99 -12.74 2.93 3.29
CA GLY A 99 -12.21 4.29 3.39
C GLY A 99 -12.49 5.12 2.13
N LEU A 100 -12.31 4.54 0.94
CA LEU A 100 -12.64 5.21 -0.33
C LEU A 100 -14.14 5.44 -0.51
N VAL A 101 -14.97 4.47 -0.12
CA VAL A 101 -16.43 4.62 -0.16
C VAL A 101 -16.90 5.73 0.78
N LEU A 102 -16.34 5.79 1.99
CA LEU A 102 -16.63 6.86 2.95
C LEU A 102 -16.16 8.23 2.45
N LEU A 103 -14.97 8.30 1.85
CA LEU A 103 -14.44 9.53 1.27
C LEU A 103 -15.32 10.03 0.11
N GLY A 104 -15.86 9.13 -0.70
CA GLY A 104 -16.81 9.46 -1.75
C GLY A 104 -18.22 9.79 -1.26
N ARG A 105 -18.53 9.60 0.03
CA ARG A 105 -19.80 10.00 0.66
C ARG A 105 -19.72 11.39 1.29
N THR A 106 -18.52 11.90 1.51
CA THR A 106 -18.27 13.31 1.82
C THR A 106 -18.31 14.11 0.51
N GLU A 107 -19.54 14.41 0.05
CA GLU A 107 -19.79 15.58 -0.81
C GLU A 107 -19.69 16.87 0.02
#